data_AF-A0A943C2P2-F1
#
_entry.id   AF-A0A943C2P2-F1
#
_cell.length_a   1.000
_cell.length_b   1.000
_cell.length_c   1.000
_cell.angle_alpha   90.00
_cell.angle_beta   90.00
_cell.angle_gamma   90.00
#
_symmetry.space_group_name_H-M   'P 1'
#
loop_
_entity.id
_entity.type
_entity.pdbx_description
1 polymer ?
#
loop_
_entity_poly.entity_id
_entity_poly.type
_entity_poly.pdbx_seq_one_letter_code
_entity_poly.pdbx_strand_id
1 'polypeptide(L)'
;MFAKLFELRNKKLKDNKKKGFTLVELIVVLVILAILAALLIPALTGYINKAKEKSIVAETRQAVMAAQTLVDEAYGKLDLTATDDAIVISTGAVEGKTVVKISDIATLAEVKEANITSATVKAGKVTGLVYTNDGKTCTYTAGTDGGKGTYDVK
;
A
#
# COMPACT_ATOMS: atom_id res chain seq x y z
N MET A 1 72.86 -25.87 -0.06
CA MET A 1 71.98 -25.24 0.95
C MET A 1 70.72 -24.62 0.33
N PHE A 2 70.83 -23.88 -0.78
CA PHE A 2 69.70 -23.21 -1.45
C PHE A 2 68.61 -24.15 -2.04
N ALA A 3 68.97 -25.34 -2.52
CA ALA A 3 67.99 -26.31 -3.03
C ALA A 3 67.01 -26.80 -1.95
N LYS A 4 67.50 -27.02 -0.72
CA LYS A 4 66.70 -27.47 0.42
C LYS A 4 65.73 -26.37 0.92
N LEU A 5 66.09 -25.09 0.70
CA LEU A 5 65.27 -23.93 1.03
C LEU A 5 64.10 -23.75 0.03
N PHE A 6 64.31 -24.10 -1.25
CA PHE A 6 63.27 -24.04 -2.28
C PHE A 6 62.23 -25.18 -2.12
N GLU A 7 62.67 -26.38 -1.73
CA GLU A 7 61.78 -27.50 -1.37
C GLU A 7 60.92 -27.20 -0.14
N LEU A 8 61.49 -26.57 0.89
CA LEU A 8 60.76 -26.20 2.11
C LEU A 8 59.67 -25.14 1.85
N ARG A 9 59.89 -24.22 0.90
CA ARG A 9 58.87 -23.25 0.47
C ARG A 9 57.71 -23.92 -0.25
N ASN A 10 57.99 -24.92 -1.10
CA ASN A 10 56.95 -25.64 -1.85
C ASN A 10 56.15 -26.63 -0.99
N LYS A 11 56.73 -27.10 0.13
CA LYS A 11 56.02 -27.94 1.11
C LYS A 11 54.98 -27.15 1.91
N LYS A 12 55.29 -25.90 2.30
CA LYS A 12 54.34 -25.01 3.01
C LYS A 12 53.12 -24.57 2.17
N LEU A 13 53.20 -24.57 0.84
CA LEU A 13 52.05 -24.28 -0.02
C LEU A 13 51.11 -25.49 -0.20
N LYS A 14 51.61 -26.71 0.05
CA LYS A 14 50.85 -27.97 -0.02
C LYS A 14 50.13 -28.30 1.29
N ASP A 15 50.55 -27.68 2.40
CA ASP A 15 49.98 -27.87 3.74
C ASP A 15 48.80 -26.95 4.08
N ASN A 16 48.42 -26.06 3.16
CA ASN A 16 47.07 -25.49 3.13
C ASN A 16 46.11 -26.56 2.61
N LYS A 17 45.94 -27.62 3.41
CA LYS A 17 44.97 -28.68 3.20
C LYS A 17 43.64 -28.01 2.87
N LYS A 18 43.26 -28.13 1.61
CA LYS A 18 41.97 -27.68 1.09
C LYS A 18 40.87 -28.40 1.87
N LYS A 19 40.45 -27.83 3.00
CA LYS A 19 39.14 -28.12 3.61
C LYS A 19 38.10 -27.42 2.74
N GLY A 20 37.93 -27.92 1.53
CA GLY A 20 36.84 -27.50 0.66
C GLY A 20 35.54 -28.07 1.23
N PHE A 21 34.48 -27.28 1.16
CA PHE A 21 33.11 -27.77 1.38
C PHE A 21 32.87 -28.92 0.39
N THR A 22 32.44 -30.07 0.89
CA THR A 22 32.10 -31.19 0.01
C THR A 22 30.83 -30.85 -0.76
N LEU A 23 30.70 -31.32 -2.00
CA LEU A 23 29.45 -31.15 -2.78
C LEU A 23 28.24 -31.75 -2.04
N VAL A 24 28.48 -32.78 -1.23
CA VAL A 24 27.46 -33.44 -0.40
C VAL A 24 26.98 -32.54 0.74
N GLU A 25 27.87 -31.83 1.44
CA GLU A 25 27.45 -30.88 2.47
C GLU A 25 26.63 -29.73 1.86
N LEU A 26 27.00 -29.27 0.65
CA LEU A 26 26.29 -28.19 -0.02
C LEU A 26 24.89 -28.63 -0.48
N ILE A 27 24.75 -29.83 -1.05
CA ILE A 27 23.45 -30.32 -1.53
C ILE A 27 22.46 -30.55 -0.38
N VAL A 28 22.93 -31.07 0.78
CA VAL A 28 22.08 -31.27 1.96
C VAL A 28 21.53 -29.94 2.47
N VAL A 29 22.35 -28.89 2.51
CA VAL A 29 21.90 -27.55 2.92
C VAL A 29 20.87 -26.98 1.95
N LEU A 30 21.11 -27.09 0.64
CA LEU A 30 20.14 -26.64 -0.38
C LEU A 30 18.80 -27.37 -0.27
N VAL A 31 18.81 -28.67 0.02
CA VAL A 31 17.59 -29.46 0.23
C VAL A 31 16.82 -28.95 1.45
N ILE A 32 17.48 -28.70 2.57
CA ILE A 32 16.81 -28.18 3.77
C ILE A 32 16.25 -26.77 3.52
N LEU A 33 17.02 -25.88 2.89
CA LEU A 33 16.56 -24.53 2.52
C LEU A 33 15.36 -24.58 1.57
N ALA A 34 15.34 -25.52 0.63
CA ALA A 34 14.22 -25.69 -0.29
C ALA A 34 12.93 -26.11 0.46
N ILE A 35 13.01 -27.04 1.41
CA ILE A 35 11.85 -27.47 2.21
C ILE A 35 11.33 -26.32 3.08
N LEU A 36 12.23 -25.58 3.75
CA LEU A 36 11.85 -24.44 4.58
C LEU A 36 11.21 -23.32 3.76
N ALA A 37 11.79 -23.00 2.60
CA ALA A 37 11.24 -21.99 1.70
C ALA A 37 9.84 -22.38 1.20
N ALA A 38 9.63 -23.65 0.84
CA ALA A 38 8.35 -24.14 0.34
C ALA A 38 7.19 -23.95 1.36
N LEU A 39 7.47 -24.13 2.66
CA LEU A 39 6.48 -23.91 3.72
C LEU A 39 6.30 -22.43 4.07
N LEU A 40 7.37 -21.63 3.94
CA LEU A 40 7.36 -20.22 4.36
C LEU A 40 6.69 -19.29 3.34
N ILE A 41 6.88 -19.55 2.03
CA ILE A 41 6.39 -18.67 0.94
C ILE A 41 4.86 -18.44 1.02
N PRO A 42 4.00 -19.47 1.16
CA PRO A 42 2.56 -19.26 1.22
C PRO A 42 2.12 -18.38 2.41
N ALA A 43 2.75 -18.58 3.57
CA ALA A 43 2.46 -17.79 4.77
C ALA A 43 2.85 -16.31 4.57
N LEU A 44 4.06 -16.06 4.05
CA LEU A 44 4.54 -14.71 3.72
C LEU A 44 3.63 -13.99 2.74
N THR A 45 3.23 -14.65 1.64
CA THR A 45 2.32 -14.07 0.65
C THR A 45 0.97 -13.67 1.27
N GLY A 46 0.42 -14.52 2.16
CA GLY A 46 -0.80 -14.20 2.90
C GLY A 46 -0.67 -12.97 3.80
N TYR A 47 0.45 -12.84 4.53
CA TYR A 47 0.72 -11.67 5.37
C TYR A 47 0.89 -10.39 4.55
N ILE A 48 1.59 -10.46 3.42
CA ILE A 48 1.75 -9.33 2.49
C ILE A 48 0.38 -8.86 1.98
N ASN A 49 -0.50 -9.78 1.60
CA ASN A 49 -1.85 -9.43 1.13
C ASN A 49 -2.69 -8.73 2.20
N LYS A 50 -2.63 -9.21 3.45
CA LYS A 50 -3.30 -8.57 4.59
C LYS A 50 -2.71 -7.20 4.92
N ALA A 51 -1.38 -7.06 4.85
CA ALA A 51 -0.73 -5.77 5.05
C ALA A 51 -1.17 -4.75 4.00
N LYS A 52 -1.25 -5.16 2.73
CA LYS A 52 -1.78 -4.34 1.64
C LYS A 52 -3.25 -3.94 1.86
N GLU A 53 -4.09 -4.87 2.31
CA GLU A 53 -5.48 -4.57 2.70
C GLU A 53 -5.57 -3.53 3.82
N LYS A 54 -4.70 -3.62 4.83
CA LYS A 54 -4.68 -2.64 5.91
C LYS A 54 -4.13 -1.28 5.47
N SER A 55 -3.12 -1.26 4.61
CA SER A 55 -2.57 -0.02 4.03
C SER A 55 -3.62 0.72 3.23
N ILE A 56 -4.29 0.03 2.30
CA ILE A 56 -5.29 0.67 1.44
C ILE A 56 -6.48 1.20 2.24
N VAL A 57 -6.93 0.48 3.27
CA VAL A 57 -7.98 0.99 4.17
C VAL A 57 -7.54 2.24 4.91
N ALA A 58 -6.29 2.30 5.37
CA ALA A 58 -5.74 3.49 6.03
C ALA A 58 -5.67 4.69 5.07
N GLU A 59 -5.13 4.49 3.86
CA GLU A 59 -5.08 5.52 2.81
C GLU A 59 -6.48 6.00 2.41
N THR A 60 -7.43 5.07 2.25
CA THR A 60 -8.83 5.41 1.95
C THR A 60 -9.43 6.25 3.08
N ARG A 61 -9.13 5.93 4.33
CA ARG A 61 -9.61 6.69 5.49
C ARG A 61 -9.04 8.10 5.50
N GLN A 62 -7.76 8.28 5.18
CA GLN A 62 -7.15 9.60 5.03
C GLN A 62 -7.84 10.40 3.92
N ALA A 63 -8.08 9.79 2.76
CA ALA A 63 -8.79 10.41 1.66
C ALA A 63 -10.23 10.81 2.02
N VAL A 64 -10.96 9.95 2.75
CA VAL A 64 -12.32 10.27 3.23
C VAL A 64 -12.33 11.44 4.21
N MET A 65 -11.37 11.49 5.15
CA MET A 65 -11.27 12.59 6.12
C MET A 65 -10.90 13.91 5.44
N ALA A 66 -9.98 13.89 4.48
CA ALA A 66 -9.62 15.04 3.67
C ALA A 66 -10.82 15.53 2.84
N ALA A 67 -11.52 14.60 2.17
CA ALA A 67 -12.73 14.90 1.43
C ALA A 67 -13.79 15.54 2.31
N GLN A 68 -14.05 14.97 3.49
CA GLN A 68 -15.03 15.51 4.43
C GLN A 68 -14.64 16.93 4.88
N THR A 69 -13.36 17.18 5.16
CA THR A 69 -12.89 18.51 5.58
C THR A 69 -13.15 19.58 4.52
N LEU A 70 -12.84 19.30 3.26
CA LEU A 70 -13.07 20.24 2.16
C LEU A 70 -14.56 20.40 1.84
N VAL A 71 -15.34 19.33 1.98
CA VAL A 71 -16.79 19.38 1.83
C VAL A 71 -17.44 20.20 2.95
N ASP A 72 -16.98 20.08 4.19
CA ASP A 72 -17.46 20.88 5.32
C ASP A 72 -17.18 22.37 5.09
N GLU A 73 -16.00 22.72 4.59
CA GLU A 73 -15.67 24.09 4.21
C GLU A 73 -16.60 24.62 3.10
N ALA A 74 -16.86 23.81 2.07
CA ALA A 74 -17.77 24.17 0.99
C ALA A 74 -19.22 24.29 1.49
N TYR A 75 -19.65 23.41 2.39
CA TYR A 75 -21.00 23.38 2.95
C TYR A 75 -21.28 24.61 3.82
N GLY A 76 -20.30 25.06 4.61
CA GLY A 76 -20.41 26.29 5.40
C GLY A 76 -20.58 27.58 4.58
N LYS A 77 -20.32 27.54 3.28
CA LYS A 77 -20.46 28.68 2.36
C LYS A 77 -21.74 28.63 1.52
N LEU A 78 -22.55 27.57 1.66
CA LEU A 78 -23.79 27.45 0.91
C LEU A 78 -24.88 28.37 1.46
N ASP A 79 -25.73 28.86 0.55
CA ASP A 79 -26.96 29.54 0.93
C ASP A 79 -27.92 28.60 1.67
N LEU A 80 -28.73 29.13 2.59
CA LEU A 80 -29.72 28.36 3.34
C LEU A 80 -30.76 27.64 2.47
N THR A 81 -30.92 28.09 1.22
CA THR A 81 -31.82 27.50 0.23
C THR A 81 -31.14 26.45 -0.67
N ALA A 82 -29.86 26.17 -0.46
CA ALA A 82 -29.13 25.18 -1.24
C ALA A 82 -29.69 23.77 -1.03
N THR A 83 -29.76 23.01 -2.12
CA THR A 83 -30.19 21.61 -2.08
C THR A 83 -29.09 20.70 -1.54
N ASP A 84 -29.45 19.51 -1.06
CA ASP A 84 -28.50 18.49 -0.59
C ASP A 84 -27.41 18.12 -1.61
N ASP A 85 -27.69 18.26 -2.90
CA ASP A 85 -26.76 17.94 -3.98
C ASP A 85 -25.99 19.16 -4.49
N ALA A 86 -25.96 20.28 -3.75
CA ALA A 86 -25.29 21.51 -4.20
C ALA A 86 -23.75 21.38 -4.29
N ILE A 87 -23.16 20.42 -3.55
CA ILE A 87 -21.73 20.12 -3.57
C ILE A 87 -21.49 18.81 -4.30
N VAL A 88 -20.48 18.79 -5.15
CA VAL A 88 -19.99 17.58 -5.83
C VAL A 88 -18.47 17.47 -5.69
N ILE A 89 -17.97 16.24 -5.71
CA ILE A 89 -16.54 15.97 -5.86
C ILE A 89 -16.28 15.55 -7.30
N SER A 90 -15.44 16.29 -8.03
CA SER A 90 -15.13 16.00 -9.43
C SER A 90 -13.75 16.54 -9.82
N THR A 91 -13.25 16.11 -10.97
CA THR A 91 -11.98 16.59 -11.55
C THR A 91 -12.12 17.94 -12.27
N GLY A 92 -13.35 18.37 -12.55
CA GLY A 92 -13.64 19.61 -13.28
C GLY A 92 -14.91 20.29 -12.81
N ALA A 93 -15.18 21.48 -13.34
CA ALA A 93 -16.38 22.25 -13.02
C ALA A 93 -17.66 21.48 -13.39
N VAL A 94 -18.68 21.61 -12.56
CA VAL A 94 -20.03 21.08 -12.82
C VAL A 94 -21.00 22.25 -12.72
N GLU A 95 -21.81 22.44 -13.75
CA GLU A 95 -22.70 23.58 -13.86
C GLU A 95 -23.72 23.60 -12.72
N GLY A 96 -23.86 24.77 -12.07
CA GLY A 96 -24.78 24.95 -10.94
C GLY A 96 -24.38 24.22 -9.66
N LYS A 97 -23.13 23.73 -9.54
CA LYS A 97 -22.62 23.01 -8.37
C LYS A 97 -21.33 23.64 -7.83
N THR A 98 -21.16 23.58 -6.51
CA THR A 98 -19.88 23.85 -5.86
C THR A 98 -19.01 22.60 -5.95
N VAL A 99 -17.84 22.72 -6.58
CA VAL A 99 -16.95 21.59 -6.81
C VAL A 99 -15.81 21.57 -5.78
N VAL A 100 -15.68 20.45 -5.08
CA VAL A 100 -14.46 20.07 -4.35
C VAL A 100 -13.61 19.20 -5.28
N LYS A 101 -12.38 19.60 -5.58
CA LYS A 101 -11.57 18.87 -6.56
C LYS A 101 -10.93 17.63 -5.95
N ILE A 102 -10.85 16.57 -6.74
CA ILE A 102 -10.12 15.35 -6.36
C ILE A 102 -8.63 15.65 -6.13
N SER A 103 -8.03 16.57 -6.90
CA SER A 103 -6.65 17.03 -6.71
C SER A 103 -6.39 17.61 -5.32
N ASP A 104 -7.36 18.36 -4.78
CA ASP A 104 -7.22 19.04 -3.49
C ASP A 104 -7.35 18.03 -2.35
N ILE A 105 -8.26 17.06 -2.50
CA ILE A 105 -8.39 15.91 -1.59
C ILE A 105 -7.11 15.09 -1.57
N ALA A 106 -6.56 14.78 -2.75
CA ALA A 106 -5.34 13.98 -2.87
C ALA A 106 -4.14 14.68 -2.22
N THR A 107 -4.03 15.99 -2.42
CA THR A 107 -2.98 16.82 -1.79
C THR A 107 -3.12 16.83 -0.27
N LEU A 108 -4.34 17.04 0.24
CA LEU A 108 -4.61 17.10 1.68
C LEU A 108 -4.44 15.74 2.38
N ALA A 109 -4.77 14.65 1.68
CA ALA A 109 -4.60 13.29 2.19
C ALA A 109 -3.19 12.72 1.98
N GLU A 110 -2.29 13.45 1.30
CA GLU A 110 -0.95 13.00 0.91
C GLU A 110 -0.96 11.69 0.09
N VAL A 111 -1.96 11.54 -0.78
CA VAL A 111 -2.12 10.39 -1.68
C VAL A 111 -2.03 10.81 -3.14
N LYS A 112 -1.82 9.85 -4.04
CA LYS A 112 -1.86 10.11 -5.48
C LYS A 112 -3.29 10.37 -5.92
N GLU A 113 -3.51 11.43 -6.70
CA GLU A 113 -4.84 11.75 -7.26
C GLU A 113 -5.43 10.58 -8.06
N ALA A 114 -4.60 9.91 -8.87
CA ALA A 114 -4.99 8.75 -9.66
C ALA A 114 -5.52 7.57 -8.83
N ASN A 115 -5.21 7.51 -7.54
CA ASN A 115 -5.70 6.46 -6.66
C ASN A 115 -7.13 6.73 -6.20
N ILE A 116 -7.59 7.98 -6.17
CA ILE A 116 -8.99 8.32 -5.87
C ILE A 116 -9.80 8.18 -7.15
N THR A 117 -10.51 7.06 -7.29
CA THR A 117 -11.28 6.75 -8.51
C THR A 117 -12.59 7.52 -8.57
N SER A 118 -13.26 7.70 -7.43
CA SER A 118 -14.47 8.50 -7.30
C SER A 118 -14.74 8.85 -5.84
N ALA A 119 -15.51 9.91 -5.61
CA ALA A 119 -16.07 10.23 -4.30
C ALA A 119 -17.43 10.89 -4.47
N THR A 120 -18.35 10.61 -3.55
CA THR A 120 -19.73 11.11 -3.59
C THR A 120 -20.06 11.84 -2.30
N VAL A 121 -20.87 12.89 -2.43
CA VAL A 121 -21.29 13.76 -1.32
C VAL A 121 -22.79 13.94 -1.41
N LYS A 122 -23.44 14.05 -0.25
CA LYS A 122 -24.84 14.46 -0.13
C LYS A 122 -25.04 15.21 1.18
N ALA A 123 -25.74 16.33 1.13
CA ALA A 123 -26.04 17.16 2.31
C ALA A 123 -24.79 17.49 3.14
N GLY A 124 -23.67 17.82 2.47
CA GLY A 124 -22.39 18.13 3.12
C GLY A 124 -21.66 16.92 3.72
N LYS A 125 -22.11 15.69 3.49
CA LYS A 125 -21.46 14.47 3.99
C LYS A 125 -20.93 13.62 2.85
N VAL A 126 -19.69 13.15 2.97
CA VAL A 126 -19.12 12.16 2.06
C VAL A 126 -19.86 10.84 2.25
N THR A 127 -20.59 10.42 1.21
CA THR A 127 -21.41 9.21 1.21
C THR A 127 -20.66 7.99 0.69
N GLY A 128 -19.64 8.20 -0.13
CA GLY A 128 -18.84 7.13 -0.71
C GLY A 128 -17.51 7.63 -1.25
N LEU A 129 -16.51 6.76 -1.26
CA LEU A 129 -15.20 7.01 -1.86
C LEU A 129 -14.59 5.70 -2.35
N VAL A 130 -14.10 5.67 -3.58
CA VAL A 130 -13.41 4.52 -4.16
C VAL A 130 -11.94 4.86 -4.31
N TYR A 131 -11.09 4.07 -3.68
CA TYR A 131 -9.64 4.24 -3.70
C TYR A 131 -8.96 2.97 -4.20
N THR A 132 -8.06 3.08 -5.18
CA THR A 132 -7.35 1.96 -5.79
C THR A 132 -5.85 2.16 -5.67
N ASN A 133 -5.15 1.17 -5.11
CA ASN A 133 -3.69 1.16 -5.03
C ASN A 133 -3.16 -0.28 -5.10
N ASP A 134 -2.04 -0.47 -5.81
CA ASP A 134 -1.37 -1.76 -5.99
C ASP A 134 -2.28 -2.94 -6.38
N GLY A 135 -3.27 -2.67 -7.24
CA GLY A 135 -4.20 -3.68 -7.77
C GLY A 135 -5.29 -4.12 -6.80
N LYS A 136 -5.43 -3.46 -5.63
CA LYS A 136 -6.57 -3.59 -4.73
C LYS A 136 -7.42 -2.33 -4.79
N THR A 137 -8.72 -2.48 -4.57
CA THR A 137 -9.67 -1.37 -4.52
C THR A 137 -10.42 -1.41 -3.19
N CYS A 138 -10.39 -0.30 -2.47
CA CYS A 138 -11.15 -0.10 -1.25
C CYS A 138 -12.31 0.84 -1.53
N THR A 139 -13.53 0.43 -1.17
CA THR A 139 -14.73 1.24 -1.27
C THR A 139 -15.19 1.61 0.12
N TYR A 140 -15.18 2.91 0.41
CA TYR A 140 -15.85 3.49 1.56
C TYR A 140 -17.32 3.71 1.25
N THR A 141 -18.19 3.37 2.21
CA THR A 141 -19.62 3.71 2.18
C THR A 141 -20.01 4.26 3.54
N ALA A 142 -20.62 5.44 3.57
CA ALA A 142 -21.08 6.05 4.81
C ALA A 142 -22.20 5.21 5.43
N GLY A 143 -22.18 5.10 6.76
CA GLY A 143 -23.28 4.47 7.49
C GLY A 143 -24.53 5.36 7.47
N THR A 144 -25.70 4.72 7.50
CA THR A 144 -26.97 5.44 7.68
C THR A 144 -27.14 5.86 9.14
N ASP A 145 -27.75 7.03 9.37
CA ASP A 145 -28.25 7.48 10.68
C ASP A 145 -27.24 7.40 11.84
N GLY A 146 -25.99 7.82 11.60
CA GLY A 146 -24.93 7.82 12.62
C GLY A 146 -24.22 6.47 12.77
N GLY A 147 -24.55 5.49 11.91
CA GLY A 147 -23.78 4.27 11.75
C GLY A 147 -22.33 4.54 11.31
N LYS A 148 -21.41 3.66 11.72
CA LYS A 148 -20.02 3.70 11.26
C LYS A 148 -19.98 3.40 9.76
N GLY A 149 -19.21 4.18 9.00
CA GLY A 149 -18.95 3.85 7.61
C GLY A 149 -18.16 2.55 7.46
N THR A 150 -18.38 1.85 6.36
CA THR A 150 -17.76 0.56 6.03
C THR A 150 -16.67 0.73 4.99
N TYR A 151 -15.62 -0.09 5.09
CA TYR A 151 -14.53 -0.17 4.11
C TYR A 151 -14.49 -1.60 3.56
N ASP A 152 -14.85 -1.75 2.29
CA ASP A 152 -14.85 -3.03 1.57
C ASP A 152 -13.65 -3.08 0.63
N VAL A 153 -12.74 -4.04 0.82
CA VAL A 153 -11.54 -4.21 -0.01
C VAL A 153 -11.74 -5.38 -0.97
N LYS A 154 -11.53 -5.13 -2.26
CA LYS A 154 -11.57 -6.10 -3.35
C LYS A 154 -10.20 -6.23 -4.02
#